data_AF-A0A2V9YX45-F1
#
_entry.id   AF-A0A2V9YX45-F1
#
_cell.length_a   1.000
_cell.length_b   1.000
_cell.length_c   1.000
_cell.angle_alpha   90.00
_cell.angle_beta   90.00
_cell.angle_gamma   90.00
#
_symmetry.space_group_name_H-M   'P 1'
#
loop_
_entity.id
_entity.type
_entity.pdbx_description
1 polymer ?
#
loop_
_entity_poly.entity_id
_entity_poly.type
_entity_poly.pdbx_seq_one_letter_code
_entity_poly.pdbx_strand_id
1 'polypeptide(L)' 'KFPDAERWYNDVVTRFGQSHSGPGAMYWRAVAHYKATDDHTVLSRVAEDLRSQYAESVWAVKAIPWLLKESKKEVA' A
#
# COMPACT_ATOMS: atom_id res chain seq x y z
N LYS A 1 0.56 -14.03 -13.31
CA LYS A 1 -0.80 -13.91 -12.71
C LYS A 1 -0.72 -13.00 -11.48
N PHE A 2 -1.84 -12.58 -10.87
CA PHE A 2 -1.78 -11.70 -9.68
C PHE A 2 -0.98 -12.27 -8.50
N PRO A 3 -1.07 -13.57 -8.15
CA PRO A 3 -0.23 -14.15 -7.10
C PRO A 3 1.28 -14.08 -7.39
N ASP A 4 1.69 -14.27 -8.65
CA ASP A 4 3.10 -14.15 -9.05
C ASP A 4 3.60 -12.71 -8.89
N ALA A 5 2.76 -11.74 -9.27
CA ALA A 5 3.06 -10.32 -9.13
C ALA A 5 3.21 -9.92 -7.65
N GLU A 6 2.29 -10.37 -6.78
CA GLU A 6 2.39 -10.16 -5.33
C GLU A 6 3.71 -10.70 -4.78
N ARG A 7 4.09 -11.94 -5.16
CA ARG A 7 5.36 -12.54 -4.77
C ARG A 7 6.57 -11.71 -5.21
N TRP A 8 6.61 -11.27 -6.47
CA TRP A 8 7.73 -10.46 -6.98
C TRP A 8 7.82 -9.09 -6.34
N TYR A 9 6.69 -8.41 -6.12
CA TYR A 9 6.71 -7.14 -5.41
C TYR A 9 7.14 -7.33 -3.95
N ASN A 10 6.76 -8.45 -3.32
CA ASN A 10 7.27 -8.78 -1.99
C ASN A 10 8.80 -8.95 -1.96
N ASP A 11 9.38 -9.58 -2.99
CA ASP A 11 10.83 -9.70 -3.13
C ASP A 11 11.49 -8.31 -3.22
N VAL A 12 10.90 -7.36 -3.95
CA VAL A 12 11.40 -5.98 -4.06
C VAL A 12 11.28 -5.23 -2.74
N VAL A 13 10.15 -5.31 -2.05
CA VAL A 13 9.98 -4.67 -0.73
C VAL A 13 11.00 -5.21 0.27
N THR A 14 11.24 -6.53 0.26
CA THR A 14 12.18 -7.18 1.18
C THR A 14 13.63 -6.77 0.93
N ARG A 15 14.04 -6.68 -0.34
CA ARG A 15 15.45 -6.44 -0.72
C ARG A 15 15.79 -4.96 -0.90
N PHE A 16 14.81 -4.16 -1.30
CA PHE A 16 15.00 -2.79 -1.76
C PHE A 16 13.99 -1.82 -1.13
N GLY A 17 13.40 -2.15 0.03
CA GLY A 17 12.40 -1.31 0.71
C GLY A 17 12.86 0.12 0.96
N GLN A 18 14.13 0.32 1.32
CA GLN A 18 14.70 1.66 1.56
C GLN A 18 15.03 2.45 0.28
N SER A 19 14.88 1.85 -0.91
CA SER A 19 15.12 2.53 -2.18
C SER A 19 13.90 3.33 -2.65
N HIS A 20 14.09 4.16 -3.66
CA HIS A 20 13.00 4.85 -4.36
C HIS A 20 11.91 3.88 -4.88
N SER A 21 12.26 2.63 -5.18
CA SER A 21 11.32 1.62 -5.69
C SER A 21 10.51 0.92 -4.60
N GLY A 22 10.94 0.98 -3.34
CA GLY A 22 10.28 0.36 -2.19
C GLY A 22 8.79 0.70 -2.07
N PRO A 23 8.40 1.99 -1.98
CA PRO A 23 7.00 2.37 -1.84
C PRO A 23 6.12 1.96 -3.03
N GLY A 24 6.67 1.95 -4.24
CA GLY A 24 5.94 1.47 -5.43
C GLY A 24 5.69 -0.03 -5.38
N ALA A 25 6.68 -0.81 -4.93
CA ALA A 25 6.51 -2.24 -4.75
C ALA A 25 5.49 -2.55 -3.64
N MET A 26 5.46 -1.79 -2.54
CA MET A 26 4.43 -1.95 -1.51
C MET A 26 3.03 -1.72 -2.07
N TYR A 27 2.83 -0.63 -2.80
CA TYR A 27 1.55 -0.28 -3.43
C TYR A 27 1.07 -1.41 -4.36
N TRP A 28 1.92 -1.85 -5.30
CA TRP A 28 1.53 -2.85 -6.29
C TRP A 28 1.39 -4.26 -5.70
N ARG A 29 2.13 -4.60 -4.64
CA ARG A 29 1.92 -5.83 -3.87
C ARG A 29 0.48 -5.88 -3.32
N ALA A 30 0.04 -4.81 -2.69
CA ALA A 30 -1.32 -4.72 -2.14
C ALA A 30 -2.39 -4.77 -3.23
N VAL A 31 -2.19 -4.08 -4.36
CA VAL A 31 -3.12 -4.16 -5.50
C VAL A 31 -3.18 -5.57 -6.08
N ALA A 32 -2.05 -6.26 -6.20
CA ALA A 32 -2.02 -7.63 -6.68
C ALA A 32 -2.77 -8.58 -5.73
N HIS A 33 -2.56 -8.43 -4.42
CA HIS A 33 -3.29 -9.20 -3.41
C HIS A 33 -4.80 -8.97 -3.51
N TYR A 34 -5.22 -7.70 -3.55
CA TYR A 34 -6.63 -7.33 -3.73
C TYR A 34 -7.21 -7.96 -5.00
N LYS A 35 -6.51 -7.87 -6.14
CA LYS A 35 -6.97 -8.45 -7.40
C LYS A 35 -7.04 -9.98 -7.40
N ALA A 36 -6.30 -10.64 -6.53
CA ALA A 36 -6.34 -12.10 -6.38
C ALA A 36 -7.42 -12.58 -5.41
N THR A 37 -7.78 -11.77 -4.41
CA THR A 37 -8.57 -12.20 -3.24
C THR A 37 -9.89 -11.43 -3.05
N ASP A 38 -10.05 -10.28 -3.70
CA ASP A 38 -11.08 -9.28 -3.45
C ASP A 38 -11.08 -8.70 -2.00
N ASP A 39 -9.98 -8.88 -1.25
CA ASP A 39 -9.82 -8.27 0.08
C ASP A 39 -9.47 -6.79 -0.04
N HIS A 40 -10.46 -5.93 0.17
CA HIS A 40 -10.29 -4.48 0.14
C HIS A 40 -9.51 -3.93 1.36
N THR A 41 -9.39 -4.69 2.45
CA THR A 41 -8.72 -4.21 3.68
C THR A 41 -7.23 -4.01 3.49
N VAL A 42 -6.62 -4.73 2.53
CA VAL A 42 -5.19 -4.61 2.19
C VAL A 42 -4.84 -3.22 1.64
N LEU A 43 -5.78 -2.56 0.96
CA LEU A 43 -5.56 -1.25 0.34
C LEU A 43 -5.50 -0.13 1.38
N SER A 44 -6.35 -0.19 2.40
CA SER A 44 -6.30 0.77 3.50
C SER A 44 -5.04 0.61 4.35
N ARG A 45 -4.63 -0.63 4.64
CA ARG A 45 -3.40 -0.91 5.39
C ARG A 45 -2.15 -0.40 4.66
N VAL A 46 -2.01 -0.69 3.36
CA VAL A 46 -0.84 -0.22 2.60
C VAL A 46 -0.81 1.31 2.48
N ALA A 47 -1.98 1.97 2.46
CA ALA A 47 -2.05 3.43 2.44
C ALA A 47 -1.55 4.04 3.75
N GLU A 48 -1.91 3.44 4.89
CA GLU A 48 -1.38 3.85 6.20
C GLU A 48 0.13 3.62 6.29
N ASP A 49 0.62 2.47 5.84
CA ASP A 49 2.05 2.16 5.82
C ASP A 49 2.84 3.14 4.93
N LEU A 50 2.33 3.44 3.74
CA LEU A 50 2.96 4.40 2.82
C LEU A 50 2.98 5.80 3.40
N ARG A 51 1.88 6.22 4.07
CA ARG A 51 1.82 7.52 4.76
C ARG A 51 2.81 7.59 5.91
N SER A 52 3.00 6.50 6.66
CA SER A 52 3.89 6.46 7.82
C SER A 52 5.36 6.35 7.45
N GLN A 53 5.71 5.54 6.45
CA GLN A 53 7.09 5.16 6.14
C GLN A 53 7.66 5.93 4.95
N TYR A 54 6.80 6.40 4.03
CA TYR A 54 7.19 7.04 2.76
C TYR A 54 6.34 8.27 2.47
N ALA A 55 6.14 9.14 3.48
CA ALA A 55 5.24 10.29 3.40
C ALA A 55 5.49 11.21 2.20
N GLU A 56 6.76 11.37 1.79
CA GLU A 56 7.16 12.22 0.65
C GLU A 56 7.07 11.50 -0.71
N SER A 57 6.74 10.20 -0.74
CA SER A 57 6.65 9.44 -1.97
C SER A 57 5.36 9.72 -2.72
N VAL A 58 5.43 9.77 -4.06
CA VAL A 58 4.25 9.83 -4.94
C VAL A 58 3.27 8.68 -4.68
N TRP A 59 3.75 7.54 -4.16
CA TRP A 59 2.92 6.39 -3.82
C TRP A 59 2.07 6.63 -2.57
N ALA A 60 2.55 7.39 -1.59
CA ALA A 60 1.72 7.82 -0.46
C ALA A 60 0.56 8.70 -0.92
N VAL A 61 0.81 9.61 -1.86
CA VAL A 61 -0.25 10.45 -2.47
C VAL A 61 -1.24 9.60 -3.25
N LYS A 62 -0.77 8.65 -4.07
CA LYS A 62 -1.63 7.73 -4.83
C LYS A 62 -2.51 6.84 -3.95
N ALA A 63 -2.05 6.51 -2.74
CA ALA A 63 -2.77 5.65 -1.81
C ALA A 63 -3.82 6.40 -0.96
N ILE A 64 -3.86 7.75 -1.01
CA ILE A 64 -4.84 8.56 -0.27
C ILE A 64 -6.29 8.08 -0.43
N PRO A 65 -6.79 7.75 -1.65
CA PRO A 65 -8.18 7.30 -1.81
C PRO A 65 -8.51 6.01 -1.05
N TRP A 66 -7.51 5.26 -0.60
CA TRP A 66 -7.69 4.00 0.12
C TRP A 66 -7.64 4.18 1.64
N LEU A 67 -7.17 5.34 2.12
CA LEU A 67 -7.27 5.68 3.52
C LEU A 67 -8.75 5.67 3.90
N LEU A 68 -9.08 4.93 4.95
CA LEU A 68 -10.40 5.02 5.54
C LEU A 68 -10.62 6.50 5.90
N LYS A 69 -11.73 7.08 5.44
CA LYS A 69 -12.13 8.40 5.93
C LYS A 69 -12.16 8.30 7.44
N GLU A 70 -11.35 9.11 8.12
CA GLU A 70 -11.52 9.30 9.55
C GLU A 70 -12.99 9.68 9.74
N SER A 71 -13.76 8.77 10.34
CA SER A 71 -15.05 9.13 10.91
C SER A 71 -14.69 10.18 11.94
N LYS A 72 -14.98 11.43 11.59
CA LYS A 72 -14.80 12.61 12.43
C LYS A 72 -15.35 12.21 13.81
N LYS A 73 -14.46 11.92 14.77
CA LYS A 73 -14.88 11.78 16.16
C LYS A 73 -15.30 13.19 16.56
N GLU A 74 -16.58 13.47 16.43
CA GLU A 74 -17.19 14.65 17.06
C GLU A 74 -16.94 14.49 18.55
N VAL A 75 -16.07 15.34 19.06
CA VAL A 75 -15.82 15.50 20.48
C VAL A 75 -17.03 16.26 21.01
N ALA A 76 -17.90 15.56 21.74
CA ALA A 76 -19.00 16.15 22.49
C ALA A 76 -18.51 16.83 23.77
#